data_AF-A0A5C4N963-F1
#
_entry.id   AF-A0A5C4N963-F1
#
_cell.length_a   1.000
_cell.length_b   1.000
_cell.length_c   1.000
_cell.angle_alpha   90.00
_cell.angle_beta   90.00
_cell.angle_gamma   90.00
#
_symmetry.space_group_name_H-M   'P 1'
#
loop_
_entity.id
_entity.type
_entity.pdbx_description
1 polymer ?
#
loop_
_entity_poly.entity_id
_entity_poly.type
_entity_poly.pdbx_seq_one_letter_code
_entity_poly.pdbx_strand_id
1 'polypeptide(L)'
;MAIFEVGKGYEFITLDVYEGNYHGISTTNTVAEIEGPLIKLDDGTIINIQAPTFEGVVDTAQRKQYADETRTAISTHDGDF
;
A
#
# COMPACT_ATOMS: atom_id res chain seq x y z
N MET A 1 7.56 14.21 -6.59
CA MET A 1 7.34 13.30 -7.74
C MET A 1 7.01 11.94 -7.18
N ALA A 2 5.92 11.33 -7.61
CA ALA A 2 5.47 10.07 -7.03
C ALA A 2 6.37 8.91 -7.49
N ILE A 3 6.86 8.13 -6.52
CA ILE A 3 7.91 7.10 -6.63
C ILE A 3 7.26 5.75 -6.96
N PHE A 4 6.53 5.68 -8.06
CA PHE A 4 5.93 4.44 -8.53
C PHE A 4 6.81 3.84 -9.62
N GLU A 5 7.04 2.52 -9.55
CA GLU A 5 7.80 1.78 -10.55
C GLU A 5 6.92 0.71 -11.18
N VAL A 6 6.88 0.68 -12.51
CA VAL A 6 6.20 -0.38 -13.27
C VAL A 6 6.83 -1.73 -12.92
N GLY A 7 6.00 -2.72 -12.63
CA GLY A 7 6.41 -4.05 -12.19
C GLY A 7 6.60 -4.20 -10.68
N LYS A 8 6.45 -3.13 -9.87
CA LYS A 8 6.46 -3.22 -8.41
C LYS A 8 5.06 -3.31 -7.82
N GLY A 9 4.95 -4.10 -6.74
CA GLY A 9 3.73 -4.29 -5.96
C GLY A 9 3.58 -3.25 -4.86
N TYR A 10 2.41 -2.63 -4.78
CA TYR A 10 2.06 -1.63 -3.77
C TYR A 10 0.70 -1.94 -3.16
N GLU A 11 0.49 -1.54 -1.92
CA GLU A 11 -0.82 -1.47 -1.31
C GLU A 11 -1.35 -0.04 -1.42
N PHE A 12 -2.40 0.14 -2.20
CA PHE A 12 -3.07 1.42 -2.40
C PHE A 12 -4.24 1.53 -1.44
N ILE A 13 -4.37 2.67 -0.74
CA ILE A 13 -5.43 2.94 0.21
C ILE A 13 -6.32 4.03 -0.37
N THR A 14 -7.60 3.70 -0.56
CA THR A 14 -8.61 4.61 -1.11
C THR A 14 -9.84 4.68 -0.22
N LEU A 15 -10.50 5.83 -0.16
CA LEU A 15 -11.83 5.97 0.42
C LEU A 15 -12.89 5.60 -0.61
N ASP A 16 -13.77 4.69 -0.23
CA ASP A 16 -15.04 4.45 -0.89
C ASP A 16 -16.18 5.07 -0.08
N VAL A 17 -17.19 5.58 -0.78
CA VAL A 17 -18.37 6.18 -0.16
C VAL A 17 -19.51 5.19 -0.26
N TYR A 18 -19.78 4.50 0.85
CA TYR A 18 -20.92 3.60 0.97
C TYR A 18 -21.95 4.21 1.93
N GLU A 19 -23.17 4.45 1.43
CA GLU A 19 -24.29 5.01 2.22
C GLU A 19 -23.96 6.31 2.97
N GLY A 20 -23.06 7.15 2.42
CA GLY A 20 -22.64 8.42 3.02
C GLY A 20 -21.56 8.30 4.09
N ASN A 21 -21.05 7.09 4.35
CA ASN A 21 -19.87 6.86 5.18
C ASN A 21 -18.64 6.63 4.30
N TYR A 22 -17.50 7.18 4.72
CA TYR A 22 -16.22 6.91 4.08
C TYR A 22 -15.61 5.64 4.68
N HIS A 23 -15.34 4.64 3.84
CA HIS A 23 -14.69 3.40 4.22
C HIS A 23 -13.34 3.30 3.51
N GLY A 24 -12.27 3.07 4.27
CA GLY A 24 -10.95 2.79 3.69
C GLY A 24 -10.91 1.39 3.08
N ILE A 25 -10.62 1.31 1.79
CA ILE A 25 -10.38 0.07 1.04
C ILE A 25 -8.91 0.02 0.67
N SER A 26 -8.25 -1.12 0.91
CA SER A 26 -6.89 -1.35 0.43
C SER A 26 -6.85 -2.43 -0.65
N THR A 27 -6.12 -2.13 -1.73
CA THR A 27 -5.83 -3.07 -2.82
C THR A 27 -4.33 -3.25 -2.91
N THR A 28 -3.86 -4.48 -2.77
CA THR A 28 -2.45 -4.82 -2.99
C THR A 28 -2.28 -5.30 -4.42
N ASN A 29 -1.60 -4.51 -5.25
CA ASN A 29 -1.38 -4.91 -6.63
C ASN A 29 -0.11 -4.33 -7.30
N THR A 30 0.30 -4.92 -8.41
CA THR A 30 1.44 -4.50 -9.22
C THR A 30 1.08 -3.34 -10.13
N VAL A 31 1.95 -2.34 -10.20
CA VAL A 31 1.82 -1.25 -11.19
C VAL A 31 2.14 -1.78 -12.58
N ALA A 32 1.18 -1.66 -13.49
CA ALA A 32 1.34 -2.03 -14.90
C ALA A 32 1.71 -0.81 -15.76
N GLU A 33 1.16 0.37 -15.49
CA GLU A 33 1.38 1.58 -16.28
C GLU A 33 1.22 2.84 -15.42
N ILE A 34 1.93 3.92 -15.78
CA ILE A 34 1.88 5.21 -15.09
C ILE A 34 1.66 6.30 -16.14
N GLU A 35 0.56 7.05 -16.02
CA GLU A 35 0.22 8.17 -16.88
C GLU A 35 -0.10 9.40 -16.02
N GLY A 36 0.92 10.20 -15.72
CA GLY A 36 0.79 11.38 -14.86
C GLY A 36 0.31 11.00 -13.45
N PRO A 37 -0.88 11.46 -12.99
CA PRO A 37 -1.45 11.08 -11.70
C PRO A 37 -2.22 9.74 -11.73
N LEU A 38 -2.38 9.12 -12.91
CA LEU A 38 -3.08 7.86 -13.06
C LEU A 38 -2.11 6.69 -13.02
N ILE A 39 -2.48 5.66 -12.27
CA ILE A 39 -1.74 4.40 -12.15
C ILE A 39 -2.68 3.27 -12.56
N LYS A 40 -2.26 2.49 -13.54
CA LYS A 40 -2.95 1.26 -13.93
C LYS A 40 -2.30 0.08 -13.23
N LEU A 41 -3.12 -0.77 -12.63
CA LEU A 41 -2.70 -2.01 -11.99
C LEU A 41 -2.81 -3.18 -12.97
N ASP A 42 -2.15 -4.30 -12.63
CA ASP A 42 -2.14 -5.50 -13.49
C ASP A 42 -3.53 -6.16 -13.66
N ASP A 43 -4.45 -5.95 -12.71
CA ASP A 43 -5.83 -6.42 -12.76
C ASP A 43 -6.75 -5.53 -13.63
N GLY A 44 -6.19 -4.45 -14.18
CA GLY A 44 -6.91 -3.47 -14.98
C GLY A 44 -7.51 -2.30 -14.19
N THR A 45 -7.41 -2.29 -12.86
CA THR A 45 -7.84 -1.17 -12.00
C THR A 45 -7.03 0.08 -12.31
N ILE A 46 -7.67 1.25 -12.27
CA ILE A 46 -7.02 2.55 -12.48
C ILE A 46 -7.21 3.39 -11.22
N ILE A 47 -6.11 3.88 -10.65
CA ILE A 47 -6.08 4.73 -9.46
C ILE A 47 -5.60 6.12 -9.83
N ASN A 48 -6.31 7.15 -9.38
CA ASN A 48 -5.87 8.53 -9.48
C ASN A 48 -5.29 8.98 -8.12
N ILE A 49 -3.96 9.13 -8.04
CA ILE A 49 -3.27 9.47 -6.79
C ILE A 49 -3.47 10.93 -6.34
N GLN A 50 -4.09 11.76 -7.17
CA GLN A 50 -4.47 13.12 -6.83
C GLN A 50 -5.95 13.25 -6.50
N ALA A 51 -6.72 12.16 -6.58
CA ALA A 51 -8.12 12.19 -6.18
C ALA A 51 -8.23 12.41 -4.67
N PRO A 52 -9.24 13.16 -4.19
CA PRO A 52 -9.51 13.30 -2.75
C PRO A 52 -9.80 11.98 -2.04
N THR A 53 -10.16 10.94 -2.79
CA THR A 53 -10.39 9.59 -2.29
C THR A 53 -9.10 8.78 -2.13
N PHE A 54 -7.93 9.29 -2.54
CA PHE A 54 -6.67 8.59 -2.38
C PHE A 54 -6.00 8.99 -1.06
N GLU A 55 -5.87 8.04 -0.14
CA GLU A 55 -5.34 8.29 1.21
C GLU A 55 -3.84 8.04 1.30
N GLY A 56 -3.34 7.07 0.54
CA GLY A 56 -1.92 6.77 0.56
C GLY A 56 -1.54 5.47 -0.13
N VAL A 57 -0.25 5.16 -0.04
CA VAL A 57 0.34 3.96 -0.61
C VAL A 57 1.46 3.43 0.27
N VAL A 58 1.59 2.11 0.31
CA VAL A 58 2.67 1.40 1.02
C VAL A 58 3.38 0.49 0.03
N ASP A 59 4.73 0.58 -0.01
CA ASP A 59 5.54 -0.40 -0.73
C ASP A 59 5.46 -1.76 -0.02
N THR A 60 4.98 -2.78 -0.73
CA THR A 60 4.81 -4.12 -0.17
C THR A 60 6.12 -4.78 0.25
N ALA A 61 7.24 -4.40 -0.38
CA ALA A 61 8.57 -4.86 0.02
C ALA A 61 8.98 -4.29 1.38
N GLN A 62 8.64 -3.03 1.66
CA GLN A 62 8.92 -2.39 2.95
C GLN A 62 8.04 -2.93 4.08
N ARG A 63 6.81 -3.39 3.76
CA ARG A 63 5.93 -4.02 4.76
C ARG A 63 6.53 -5.29 5.38
N LYS A 64 7.32 -6.06 4.61
CA LYS A 64 8.04 -7.24 5.14
C LYS A 64 9.18 -6.84 6.09
N GLN A 65 9.87 -5.74 5.80
CA GLN A 65 10.97 -5.29 6.65
C GLN A 65 10.48 -4.85 8.04
N TYR A 66 9.34 -4.14 8.12
CA TYR A 66 8.75 -3.79 9.42
C TYR A 66 8.20 -5.01 10.18
N ALA A 67 7.62 -5.99 9.49
CA ALA A 67 7.11 -7.20 10.11
C ALA A 67 8.23 -8.10 10.70
N ASP A 68 9.41 -8.11 10.07
CA ASP A 68 10.58 -8.83 10.58
C ASP A 68 11.29 -8.06 11.71
N GLU A 69 11.30 -6.73 11.68
CA GLU A 69 11.82 -5.90 12.79
C GLU A 69 10.95 -6.02 14.06
N THR A 70 9.62 -6.12 13.93
CA THR A 70 8.74 -6.37 15.09
C THR A 70 8.86 -7.79 15.64
N ARG A 71 9.18 -8.79 14.81
CA ARG A 71 9.42 -10.16 15.28
C ARG A 71 10.77 -10.32 15.99
N THR A 72 11.78 -9.55 15.60
CA THR A 72 13.10 -9.59 16.23
C THR A 72 13.09 -8.88 17.60
N ALA A 73 12.25 -7.86 17.80
CA ALA A 73 12.16 -7.14 19.07
C ALA A 73 11.43 -7.91 20.20
N ILE A 74 10.74 -9.03 19.90
CA ILE A 74 10.02 -9.85 20.91
C ILE A 74 10.85 -11.06 21.38
N SER A 75 12.10 -11.23 20.92
CA SER A 75 12.94 -12.40 21.25
C SER A 75 14.24 -12.08 22.00
N THR A 76 14.24 -11.05 22.86
CA THR A 76 15.31 -10.87 23.86
C THR A 76 14.72 -10.53 25.22
N HIS A 77 13.92 -11.45 25.78
CA HIS A 77 13.73 -11.52 27.23
C HIS A 77 13.30 -12.93 27.65
N ASP A 78 14.10 -13.94 27.32
CA ASP A 78 13.99 -15.25 27.96
C ASP A 78 15.39 -15.79 28.20
N GLY A 79 15.79 -15.77 29.48
CA GLY A 79 16.99 -16.45 29.94
C GLY A 79 17.78 -15.67 30.97
N ASP A 80 17.23 -15.50 32.18
CA ASP A 80 17.99 -15.71 33.41
C ASP A 80 16.99 -16.05 34.53
N PHE A 81 16.99 -17.34 34.88
CA PHE A 81 16.35 -17.91 36.08
C PHE A 81 17.28 -17.76 37.28
#